data_AF-A0A521DVF9-F1
#
_entry.id   AF-A0A521DVF9-F1
#
_cell.length_a   1.000
_cell.length_b   1.000
_cell.length_c   1.000
_cell.angle_alpha   90.00
_cell.angle_beta   90.00
_cell.angle_gamma   90.00
#
_symmetry.space_group_name_H-M   'P 1'
#
loop_
_entity.id
_entity.type
_entity.pdbx_description
1 polymer ?
#
loop_
_entity_poly.entity_id
_entity_poly.type
_entity_poly.pdbx_seq_one_letter_code
_entity_poly.pdbx_strand_id
1 'polypeptide(L)'
;MESVALAELLVKNPESLKLQVLLHKEDDFALYKSRLKGCSGRGKSGGLRLIWGVYDQALIFVRLYSKSEFSNIPVHELLDNLLNCLEEENQDE
;
A
#
# COMPACT_ATOMS: atom_id res chain seq x y z
N MET A 1 1.86 19.04 -7.89
CA MET A 1 2.13 19.66 -6.57
C MET A 1 1.34 18.98 -5.46
N GLU A 2 0.01 18.88 -5.55
CA GLU A 2 -0.81 18.25 -4.50
C GLU A 2 -0.49 16.75 -4.26
N SER A 3 -0.15 16.01 -5.31
CA SER A 3 0.22 14.58 -5.21
C SER A 3 1.51 14.32 -4.42
N VAL A 4 2.48 15.23 -4.48
CA VAL A 4 3.77 15.11 -3.78
C VAL A 4 3.58 15.41 -2.29
N ALA A 5 2.84 16.47 -1.96
CA ALA A 5 2.52 16.81 -0.58
C ALA A 5 1.73 15.69 0.14
N LEU A 6 0.85 14.98 -0.58
CA LEU A 6 0.14 13.83 -0.05
C LEU A 6 1.08 12.63 0.21
N ALA A 7 2.01 12.35 -0.70
CA ALA A 7 2.99 11.28 -0.52
C ALA A 7 3.92 11.55 0.67
N GLU A 8 4.40 12.78 0.82
CA GLU A 8 5.21 13.19 1.97
C GLU A 8 4.44 13.10 3.29
N LEU A 9 3.16 13.49 3.29
CA LEU A 9 2.29 13.35 4.45
C LEU A 9 2.13 11.87 4.84
N LEU A 10 1.97 10.99 3.85
CA LEU A 10 1.80 9.55 4.04
C LEU A 10 3.05 8.86 4.58
N VAL A 11 4.24 9.26 4.12
CA VAL A 11 5.51 8.78 4.66
C VAL A 11 5.69 9.22 6.11
N LYS A 12 5.41 10.50 6.41
CA LYS A 12 5.63 11.06 7.75
C LYS A 12 4.58 10.64 8.77
N ASN A 13 3.34 10.46 8.32
CA ASN A 13 2.19 10.16 9.17
C ASN A 13 1.26 9.20 8.43
N PRO A 14 1.64 7.92 8.28
CA PRO A 14 0.81 6.96 7.58
C PRO A 14 -0.58 6.91 8.24
N GLU A 15 -0.68 6.88 9.57
CA GLU A 15 -1.95 6.86 10.34
C GLU A 15 -2.90 8.04 10.09
N SER A 16 -2.47 9.09 9.40
CA SER A 16 -3.33 10.23 9.06
C SER A 16 -4.47 9.88 8.09
N LEU A 17 -4.35 8.78 7.34
CA LEU A 17 -5.38 8.34 6.40
C LEU A 17 -6.45 7.51 7.13
N LYS A 18 -7.56 8.17 7.50
CA LYS A 18 -8.72 7.61 8.24
C LYS A 18 -9.33 6.30 7.68
N LEU A 19 -8.91 5.81 6.51
CA LEU A 19 -9.50 4.67 5.80
C LEU A 19 -8.52 3.52 5.57
N GLN A 20 -7.39 3.51 6.28
CA GLN A 20 -6.38 2.48 6.16
C GLN A 20 -6.47 1.43 7.26
N VAL A 21 -5.97 0.25 6.95
CA VAL A 21 -5.79 -0.87 7.86
C VAL A 21 -4.31 -1.26 7.79
N LEU A 22 -3.62 -1.22 8.93
CA LEU A 22 -2.27 -1.79 9.04
C LEU A 22 -2.37 -3.30 8.81
N LEU A 23 -1.66 -3.80 7.81
CA LEU A 23 -1.60 -5.22 7.47
C LEU A 23 -0.38 -5.89 8.13
N HIS A 24 0.74 -5.18 8.17
CA HIS A 24 2.00 -5.67 8.72
C HIS A 24 2.90 -4.49 9.12
N LYS A 25 3.76 -4.69 10.12
CA LYS A 25 4.74 -3.71 10.56
C LYS A 25 5.98 -4.39 11.13
N GLU A 26 7.14 -3.96 10.65
CA GLU A 26 8.49 -4.17 11.19
C GLU A 26 9.16 -2.81 11.44
N ASP A 27 10.40 -2.78 11.91
CA ASP A 27 11.04 -1.56 12.43
C ASP A 27 11.18 -0.45 11.37
N ASP A 28 11.52 -0.82 10.14
CA ASP A 28 11.74 0.06 8.98
C ASP A 28 10.64 -0.06 7.91
N PHE A 29 9.74 -1.04 8.06
CA PHE A 29 8.71 -1.38 7.08
C PHE A 29 7.29 -1.39 7.67
N ALA A 30 6.33 -0.82 6.94
CA ALA A 30 4.92 -0.95 7.27
C ALA A 30 4.05 -1.08 6.02
N LEU A 31 3.14 -2.06 6.01
CA LEU A 31 2.20 -2.31 4.91
C LEU A 31 0.77 -1.95 5.32
N TYR A 32 0.09 -1.19 4.47
CA TYR A 32 -1.24 -0.69 4.70
C TYR A 32 -2.20 -1.08 3.57
N LYS A 33 -3.48 -1.20 3.93
CA LYS A 33 -4.60 -1.31 2.99
C LYS A 33 -5.56 -0.16 3.18
N SER A 34 -5.69 0.68 2.16
CA SER A 34 -6.61 1.83 2.17
C SER A 34 -7.81 1.61 1.26
N ARG A 35 -8.98 2.07 1.69
CA ARG A 35 -10.17 2.13 0.81
C ARG A 35 -10.28 3.51 0.16
N LEU A 36 -10.23 3.55 -1.16
CA LEU A 36 -10.43 4.75 -1.96
C LEU A 36 -11.91 4.84 -2.38
N LYS A 37 -12.64 5.75 -1.73
CA LYS A 37 -14.01 6.11 -2.10
C LYS A 37 -13.96 7.15 -3.24
N GLY A 38 -14.92 7.11 -4.16
CA GLY A 38 -15.04 8.13 -5.23
C GLY A 38 -14.40 7.78 -6.57
N CYS A 39 -13.74 6.64 -6.72
CA CYS A 39 -13.27 6.14 -8.03
C CYS A 39 -14.42 5.46 -8.81
N SER A 40 -15.55 6.15 -8.98
CA SER A 40 -16.74 5.70 -9.71
C SER A 40 -16.47 5.65 -11.21
N GLY A 41 -15.73 4.62 -11.63
CA GLY A 41 -15.41 4.34 -13.03
C GLY A 41 -14.77 2.97 -13.25
N ARG A 42 -14.16 2.38 -12.21
CA ARG A 42 -13.48 1.06 -12.29
C ARG A 42 -13.93 0.01 -11.26
N GLY A 43 -15.01 0.25 -10.52
CA GLY A 43 -15.53 -0.75 -9.57
C GLY A 43 -17.02 -0.57 -9.27
N LYS A 44 -17.81 -1.64 -9.40
CA LYS A 44 -19.22 -1.66 -8.99
C LYS A 44 -19.33 -1.25 -7.53
N SER A 45 -20.00 -0.13 -7.24
CA SER A 45 -20.48 0.42 -5.95
C SER A 45 -19.57 0.44 -4.70
N GLY A 46 -18.42 -0.25 -4.69
CA GLY A 46 -17.61 -0.52 -3.51
C GLY A 46 -16.35 0.33 -3.35
N GLY A 47 -15.91 1.02 -4.41
CA GLY A 47 -14.63 1.74 -4.47
C GLY A 47 -13.42 0.83 -4.73
N LEU A 48 -12.25 1.44 -4.85
CA LEU A 48 -10.97 0.73 -5.01
C LEU A 48 -10.30 0.52 -3.65
N ARG A 49 -9.40 -0.45 -3.60
CA ARG A 49 -8.55 -0.77 -2.47
C ARG A 49 -7.11 -0.64 -2.94
N LEU A 50 -6.31 0.09 -2.17
CA LEU A 50 -4.89 0.29 -2.40
C LEU A 50 -4.10 -0.46 -1.34
N ILE A 51 -3.16 -1.28 -1.76
CA ILE A 51 -2.08 -1.84 -0.94
C ILE A 51 -0.84 -1.02 -1.22
N TRP A 52 -0.27 -0.49 -0.15
CA TRP A 52 0.90 0.39 -0.19
C TRP A 52 1.70 0.20 1.08
N GLY A 53 2.99 0.49 1.02
CA GLY A 53 3.89 0.39 2.16
C GLY A 53 4.76 1.62 2.33
N VAL A 54 5.40 1.70 3.48
CA VAL A 54 6.50 2.63 3.76
C VAL A 54 7.72 1.77 4.11
N TYR A 55 8.84 2.00 3.43
CA TYR A 55 10.14 1.34 3.68
C TYR A 55 11.22 2.41 3.67
N ASP A 56 12.00 2.55 4.74
CA ASP A 56 13.09 3.54 4.87
C ASP A 56 12.72 4.94 4.30
N GLN A 57 11.56 5.46 4.71
CA GLN A 57 11.00 6.75 4.27
C GLN A 57 10.59 6.84 2.79
N ALA A 58 10.67 5.75 2.04
CA ALA A 58 10.10 5.63 0.70
C ALA A 58 8.66 5.10 0.75
N LEU A 59 7.83 5.53 -0.20
CA LEU A 59 6.46 5.05 -0.36
C LEU A 59 6.40 4.02 -1.48
N ILE A 60 5.95 2.81 -1.17
CA ILE A 60 5.87 1.70 -2.11
C ILE A 60 4.41 1.48 -2.52
N PHE A 61 4.12 1.55 -3.81
CA PHE A 61 2.82 1.19 -4.36
C PHE A 61 2.81 -0.27 -4.75
N VAL A 62 2.11 -1.10 -3.99
CA VAL A 62 2.09 -2.55 -4.25
C VAL A 62 0.97 -2.93 -5.20
N ARG A 63 -0.27 -2.49 -4.91
CA ARG A 63 -1.42 -2.89 -5.76
C ARG A 63 -2.65 -2.01 -5.61
N LEU A 64 -3.34 -1.77 -6.72
CA LEU A 64 -4.68 -1.20 -6.75
C LEU A 64 -5.67 -2.23 -7.30
N TYR A 65 -6.79 -2.46 -6.62
CA TYR A 65 -7.79 -3.45 -7.03
C TYR A 65 -9.20 -3.11 -6.50
N SER A 66 -10.23 -3.64 -7.15
CA SER A 66 -11.63 -3.55 -6.73
C SER A 66 -11.98 -4.67 -5.76
N LYS A 67 -13.01 -4.47 -4.91
CA LYS A 67 -13.48 -5.50 -3.98
C LYS A 67 -13.92 -6.79 -4.69
N SER A 68 -14.43 -6.70 -5.92
CA SER A 68 -14.90 -7.84 -6.71
C SER A 68 -13.77 -8.70 -7.27
N GLU A 69 -12.55 -8.15 -7.41
CA GLU A 69 -11.41 -8.91 -7.94
C GLU A 69 -10.84 -9.86 -6.88
N PHE A 70 -10.81 -9.46 -5.60
CA PHE A 70 -10.28 -10.27 -4.51
C PHE A 70 -11.12 -10.11 -3.24
N SER A 71 -11.68 -11.22 -2.77
CA SER A 71 -12.37 -11.32 -1.49
C SER A 71 -11.37 -11.29 -0.33
N ASN A 72 -10.27 -12.03 -0.44
CA ASN A 72 -9.13 -12.06 0.49
C ASN A 72 -7.82 -11.80 -0.26
N ILE A 73 -6.96 -10.94 0.30
CA ILE A 73 -5.58 -10.81 -0.17
C ILE A 73 -4.74 -11.79 0.64
N PRO A 74 -3.92 -12.65 0.01
CA PRO A 74 -2.89 -13.40 0.72
C PRO A 74 -1.78 -12.43 1.14
N VAL A 75 -2.01 -11.71 2.25
CA VAL A 75 -1.10 -10.65 2.73
C VAL A 75 0.30 -11.19 2.93
N HIS A 76 0.45 -12.40 3.48
CA HIS A 76 1.74 -13.05 3.70
C HIS A 76 2.49 -13.30 2.39
N GLU A 77 1.88 -13.93 1.40
CA GLU A 77 2.51 -14.19 0.09
C GLU A 77 2.92 -12.90 -0.62
N LEU A 78 2.10 -11.86 -0.50
CA LEU A 78 2.38 -10.55 -1.09
C LEU A 78 3.51 -9.81 -0.35
N LEU A 79 3.67 -10.08 0.95
CA LEU A 79 4.76 -9.59 1.78
C LEU A 79 6.07 -10.31 1.43
N ASP A 80 6.04 -11.65 1.39
CA ASP A 80 7.19 -12.49 1.07
C ASP A 80 7.76 -12.13 -0.31
N ASN A 81 6.88 -11.98 -1.32
CA ASN A 81 7.30 -11.56 -2.66
C ASN A 81 7.91 -10.15 -2.67
N LEU A 82 7.35 -9.22 -1.89
CA LEU A 82 7.86 -7.84 -1.85
C LEU A 82 9.23 -7.78 -1.17
N LEU A 83 9.40 -8.46 -0.03
CA LEU A 83 10.66 -8.53 0.69
C LEU A 83 11.74 -9.19 -0.16
N ASN A 84 11.42 -10.31 -0.83
CA ASN A 84 12.35 -10.96 -1.75
C ASN A 84 12.83 -10.00 -2.86
N CYS A 85 11.93 -9.23 -3.48
CA CYS A 85 12.32 -8.26 -4.51
C CYS A 85 13.22 -7.15 -3.95
N LEU A 86 12.95 -6.65 -2.74
CA LEU A 86 13.78 -5.61 -2.11
C LEU A 86 15.15 -6.16 -1.69
N GLU A 87 15.22 -7.41 -1.24
CA GLU A 87 16.50 -8.07 -0.92
C GLU A 87 17.33 -8.33 -2.17
N GLU A 88 16.71 -8.72 -3.29
CA GLU A 88 17.38 -8.91 -4.58
C GLU A 88 17.98 -7.59 -5.11
N GLU A 89 17.24 -6.47 -5.06
CA GLU A 89 17.76 -5.16 -5.50
C GLU A 89 18.96 -4.68 -4.67
N ASN A 90 19.01 -4.98 -3.36
CA ASN A 90 20.10 -4.58 -2.48
C ASN A 90 21.37 -5.46 -2.59
N GLN A 91 21.33 -6.55 -3.37
CA GLN A 91 22.50 -7.42 -3.58
C GLN A 91 23.29 -7.08 -4.85
N ASP A 92 22.73 -6.23 -5.73
CA ASP A 92 23.36 -5.79 -6.98
C ASP A 92 24.08 -4.42 -6.85
N GLU A 93 24.14 -3.82 -5.65
CA GLU A 93 24.99 -2.66 -5.29
C GLU A 93 26.26 -3.08 -4.52
#